data_AF-A0A135WGN5-F1
#
_entry.id   AF-A0A135WGN5-F1
#
_cell.length_a   1.000
_cell.length_b   1.000
_cell.length_c   1.000
_cell.angle_alpha   90.00
_cell.angle_beta   90.00
_cell.angle_gamma   90.00
#
_symmetry.space_group_name_H-M   'P 1'
#
loop_
_entity.id
_entity.type
_entity.pdbx_description
1 polymer ?
#
loop_
_entity_poly.entity_id
_entity_poly.type
_entity_poly.pdbx_seq_one_letter_code
_entity_poly.pdbx_strand_id
1 'polypeptide(L)'
;MRKLMVILLSMILAFTGFSTYVQAQVFSDVNSGDRFYEHMNYLFNEGIIQGYGQDRFEPDQHVTRGQAALMIARALGLETRNRETQFTDVSSQNVASGAVHSATVAGIIQGYGDGTFGPEKPVTRGDMAIFLARAFKLTKEEALPFTDVPMTSSAYASIRKAIAFGIVEGYSDNTFKPNEYVTRKQFSAFLARALHDNLRIPVFACGYNPATHKNPDRQTVNCLITKLARQSEFPIPPEIVKAVATVENGKWQQFKSDGQPNISGDGGIGLMQITNTAGYDVERLKYDLPYNIQTGIEFLINNFKRSDLPKVGDHNPENLESWYFAVMAYNGIKAVNSPFVRETGKRNDDGVEGAYQEKVYQALTTNGLLGKRTHIHSIQMSKDDFIYGQETNNTIQFPTKSFQLTETTSSKELFKTEDDVVASPGARLRMKPNTQSDYIQTNAAVPMKILGASVYDERVNSPNQFVWYPVEAMIGGKKEYGYIASSNIMN
;
A
#
# COMPACT_ATOMS: atom_id res chain seq x y z
N MET A 1 40.51 45.38 -64.41
CA MET A 1 40.71 44.56 -63.18
C MET A 1 40.21 45.38 -61.99
N ARG A 2 39.05 45.04 -61.40
CA ARG A 2 38.94 44.50 -60.01
C ARG A 2 39.56 45.48 -58.97
N LYS A 3 38.84 46.17 -58.07
CA LYS A 3 37.93 45.64 -57.02
C LYS A 3 37.19 46.76 -56.27
N LEU A 4 35.90 46.49 -56.02
CA LEU A 4 35.12 46.64 -54.78
C LEU A 4 35.21 47.93 -53.94
N MET A 5 34.07 48.63 -53.84
CA MET A 5 33.68 49.42 -52.69
C MET A 5 32.28 48.95 -52.25
N VAL A 6 32.19 48.33 -51.08
CA VAL A 6 30.95 47.85 -50.46
C VAL A 6 30.34 49.01 -49.67
N ILE A 7 29.13 49.43 -50.03
CA ILE A 7 28.32 50.36 -49.23
C ILE A 7 27.35 49.52 -48.41
N LEU A 8 27.51 49.55 -47.10
CA LEU A 8 26.62 48.92 -46.12
C LEU A 8 25.35 49.79 -45.99
N LEU A 9 24.19 49.27 -46.41
CA LEU A 9 22.91 49.92 -46.19
C LEU A 9 22.26 49.31 -44.93
N SER A 10 22.27 50.04 -43.82
CA SER A 10 21.61 49.65 -42.59
C SER A 10 20.10 49.93 -42.67
N MET A 11 19.29 48.90 -42.90
CA MET A 11 17.84 48.93 -42.66
C MET A 11 17.57 48.71 -41.16
N ILE A 12 17.03 49.73 -40.50
CA ILE A 12 16.49 49.62 -39.15
C ILE A 12 15.09 49.01 -39.27
N LEU A 13 14.95 47.72 -38.96
CA LEU A 13 13.66 47.06 -38.76
C LEU A 13 13.19 47.41 -37.34
N ALA A 14 12.19 48.29 -37.22
CA ALA A 14 11.51 48.51 -35.96
C ALA A 14 10.66 47.27 -35.62
N PHE A 15 11.22 46.38 -34.80
CA PHE A 15 10.50 45.25 -34.24
C PHE A 15 9.60 45.76 -33.12
N THR A 16 8.37 46.17 -33.44
CA THR A 16 7.34 46.41 -32.43
C THR A 16 6.96 45.07 -31.83
N GLY A 17 7.60 44.73 -30.71
CA GLY A 17 7.17 43.62 -29.86
C GLY A 17 5.78 43.94 -29.31
N PHE A 18 4.74 43.36 -29.91
CA PHE A 18 3.46 43.23 -29.24
C PHE A 18 3.67 42.21 -28.11
N SER A 19 3.93 42.70 -26.90
CA SER A 19 3.72 41.91 -25.70
C SER A 19 2.22 41.70 -25.56
N THR A 20 1.71 40.57 -26.02
CA THR A 20 0.40 40.11 -25.57
C THR A 20 0.56 39.74 -24.11
N TYR A 21 0.10 40.63 -23.22
CA TYR A 21 -0.18 40.27 -21.85
C TYR A 21 -1.26 39.20 -21.89
N VAL A 22 -0.88 37.94 -21.73
CA VAL A 22 -1.84 36.88 -21.39
C VAL A 22 -2.28 37.20 -19.97
N GLN A 23 -3.38 37.95 -19.84
CA GLN A 23 -4.03 38.11 -18.56
C GLN A 23 -4.50 36.71 -18.15
N ALA A 24 -4.07 36.24 -16.97
CA ALA A 24 -4.62 35.01 -16.40
C ALA A 24 -6.15 35.18 -16.35
N GLN A 25 -6.87 34.40 -17.15
CA GLN A 25 -8.33 34.51 -17.22
C GLN A 25 -8.89 34.02 -15.89
N VAL A 26 -9.43 34.96 -15.11
CA VAL A 26 -10.12 34.67 -13.85
C VAL A 26 -11.59 34.46 -14.21
N PHE A 27 -12.08 33.24 -14.02
CA PHE A 27 -13.51 32.95 -14.19
C PHE A 27 -14.31 33.65 -13.08
N SER A 28 -15.38 34.33 -13.47
CA SER A 28 -16.26 35.10 -12.57
C SER A 28 -16.98 34.25 -11.52
N ASP A 29 -17.16 32.96 -11.81
CA ASP A 29 -17.84 31.96 -10.98
C ASP A 29 -16.87 31.04 -10.23
N VAL A 30 -15.55 31.32 -10.27
CA VAL A 30 -14.53 30.56 -9.54
C VAL A 30 -13.97 31.39 -8.39
N ASN A 31 -14.30 30.99 -7.16
CA ASN A 31 -13.81 31.64 -5.94
C ASN A 31 -12.37 31.18 -5.61
N SER A 32 -11.44 32.10 -5.41
CA SER A 32 -10.06 31.81 -5.01
C SER A 32 -9.91 31.17 -3.63
N GLY A 33 -10.95 31.26 -2.78
CA GLY A 33 -11.05 30.55 -1.51
C GLY A 33 -11.67 29.16 -1.61
N ASP A 34 -12.12 28.71 -2.79
CA ASP A 34 -12.58 27.32 -2.96
C ASP A 34 -11.40 26.37 -2.81
N ARG A 35 -11.56 25.30 -2.03
CA ARG A 35 -10.51 24.30 -1.79
C ARG A 35 -10.01 23.59 -3.06
N PHE A 36 -10.76 23.68 -4.16
CA PHE A 36 -10.38 23.11 -5.46
C PHE A 36 -9.88 24.15 -6.47
N TYR A 37 -9.69 25.40 -6.04
CA TYR A 37 -9.25 26.51 -6.89
C TYR A 37 -7.96 26.18 -7.65
N GLU A 38 -6.94 25.70 -6.94
CA GLU A 38 -5.65 25.35 -7.54
C GLU A 38 -5.76 24.23 -8.57
N HIS A 39 -6.61 23.22 -8.32
CA HIS A 39 -6.81 22.11 -9.26
C HIS A 39 -7.52 22.55 -10.55
N MET A 40 -8.53 23.42 -10.44
CA MET A 40 -9.23 23.98 -11.60
C MET A 40 -8.30 24.84 -12.45
N ASN A 41 -7.51 25.71 -11.81
CA ASN A 41 -6.52 26.54 -12.49
C ASN A 41 -5.43 25.71 -13.16
N TYR A 42 -4.92 24.68 -12.49
CA TYR A 42 -3.93 23.78 -13.06
C TYR A 42 -4.42 23.17 -14.39
N LEU A 43 -5.59 22.54 -14.39
CA LEU A 43 -6.11 21.92 -15.62
C LEU A 43 -6.43 22.95 -16.72
N PHE A 44 -6.80 24.17 -16.35
CA PHE A 44 -7.07 25.23 -17.33
C PHE A 44 -5.78 25.69 -17.99
N ASN A 45 -4.73 25.94 -17.19
CA ASN A 45 -3.42 26.35 -17.68
C ASN A 45 -2.75 25.28 -18.55
N GLU A 46 -2.98 24.00 -18.24
CA GLU A 46 -2.54 22.86 -19.06
C GLU A 46 -3.39 22.67 -20.33
N GLY A 47 -4.43 23.48 -20.55
CA GLY A 47 -5.32 23.36 -21.71
C GLY A 47 -6.22 22.11 -21.71
N ILE A 48 -6.28 21.40 -20.58
CA ILE A 48 -7.06 20.17 -20.41
C ILE A 48 -8.55 20.50 -20.30
N ILE A 49 -8.87 21.49 -19.46
CA ILE A 49 -10.23 21.98 -19.26
C ILE A 49 -10.36 23.39 -19.83
N GLN A 50 -11.53 23.70 -20.37
CA GLN A 50 -11.85 25.02 -20.93
C GLN A 50 -13.11 25.55 -20.25
N GLY A 51 -13.29 26.87 -20.21
CA GLY A 51 -14.54 27.48 -19.77
C GLY A 51 -15.65 27.33 -20.80
N TYR A 52 -16.87 27.71 -20.43
CA TYR A 52 -18.03 27.71 -21.33
C TYR A 52 -18.19 29.00 -22.15
N GLY A 53 -17.20 29.92 -22.04
CA GLY A 53 -17.27 31.28 -22.58
C GLY A 53 -17.78 32.27 -21.53
N GLN A 54 -17.80 33.57 -21.90
CA GLN A 54 -18.33 34.66 -21.04
C GLN A 54 -17.75 34.67 -19.60
N ASP A 55 -16.46 34.33 -19.45
CA ASP A 55 -15.78 34.25 -18.14
C ASP A 55 -16.46 33.29 -17.14
N ARG A 56 -17.05 32.18 -17.62
CA ARG A 56 -17.69 31.13 -16.80
C ARG A 56 -16.96 29.79 -16.90
N PHE A 57 -16.75 29.14 -15.74
CA PHE A 57 -16.20 27.80 -15.61
C PHE A 57 -17.28 26.74 -15.35
N GLU A 58 -18.37 27.10 -14.69
CA GLU A 58 -19.46 26.22 -14.21
C GLU A 58 -18.97 25.12 -13.23
N PRO A 59 -18.37 25.49 -12.08
CA PRO A 59 -17.69 24.54 -11.18
C PRO A 59 -18.62 23.51 -10.54
N ASP A 60 -19.89 23.84 -10.34
CA ASP A 60 -20.90 22.97 -9.72
C ASP A 60 -21.73 22.15 -10.73
N GLN A 61 -21.51 22.35 -12.04
CA GLN A 61 -22.16 21.53 -13.06
C GLN A 61 -21.65 20.08 -13.04
N HIS A 62 -22.55 19.10 -13.18
CA HIS A 62 -22.15 17.70 -13.29
C HIS A 62 -21.43 17.42 -14.61
N VAL A 63 -20.35 16.64 -14.54
CA VAL A 63 -19.57 16.25 -15.71
C VAL A 63 -20.23 15.09 -16.43
N THR A 64 -20.44 15.21 -17.74
CA THR A 64 -20.95 14.11 -18.58
C THR A 64 -19.84 13.13 -18.97
N ARG A 65 -20.20 11.91 -19.36
CA ARG A 65 -19.25 10.87 -19.80
C ARG A 65 -18.41 11.32 -21.00
N GLY A 66 -19.00 12.04 -21.95
CA GLY A 66 -18.29 12.62 -23.09
C GLY A 66 -17.28 13.69 -22.66
N GLN A 67 -17.68 14.57 -21.72
CA GLN A 67 -16.78 15.59 -21.17
C GLN A 67 -15.62 14.95 -20.38
N ALA A 68 -15.90 13.92 -19.59
CA ALA A 68 -14.87 13.17 -18.87
C ALA A 68 -13.87 12.51 -19.83
N ALA A 69 -14.37 11.84 -20.89
CA ALA A 69 -13.52 11.24 -21.92
C ALA A 69 -12.62 12.29 -22.59
N LEU A 70 -13.17 13.46 -22.92
CA LEU A 70 -12.42 14.56 -23.53
C LEU A 70 -11.32 15.10 -22.61
N MET A 71 -11.63 15.36 -21.33
CA MET A 71 -10.65 15.86 -20.37
C MET A 71 -9.54 14.83 -20.10
N ILE A 72 -9.88 13.55 -19.94
CA ILE A 72 -8.88 12.49 -19.74
C ILE A 72 -8.03 12.28 -20.99
N ALA A 73 -8.64 12.32 -22.18
CA ALA A 73 -7.91 12.20 -23.44
C ALA A 73 -6.87 13.33 -23.59
N ARG A 74 -7.27 14.59 -23.32
CA ARG A 74 -6.35 15.73 -23.32
C ARG A 74 -5.23 15.59 -22.30
N ALA A 75 -5.57 15.21 -21.07
CA ALA A 75 -4.60 14.97 -20.00
C ALA A 75 -3.53 13.93 -20.35
N LEU A 76 -3.89 12.94 -21.18
CA LEU A 76 -2.98 11.88 -21.62
C LEU A 76 -2.37 12.13 -23.01
N GLY A 77 -2.65 13.28 -23.64
CA GLY A 77 -2.19 13.59 -25.00
C GLY A 77 -2.76 12.66 -26.08
N LEU A 78 -3.92 12.06 -25.84
CA LEU A 78 -4.61 11.22 -26.82
C LEU A 78 -5.23 12.09 -27.91
N GLU A 79 -5.31 11.56 -29.13
CA GLU A 79 -5.91 12.29 -30.25
C GLU A 79 -7.41 12.52 -30.03
N THR A 80 -7.83 13.79 -30.08
CA THR A 80 -9.21 14.21 -29.82
C THR A 80 -9.98 14.64 -31.06
N ARG A 81 -9.36 14.66 -32.25
CA ARG A 81 -10.08 15.00 -33.50
C ARG A 81 -11.28 14.08 -33.73
N ASN A 82 -12.41 14.72 -34.01
CA ASN A 82 -13.69 14.09 -34.32
C ASN A 82 -13.56 13.00 -35.39
N ARG A 83 -14.21 11.86 -35.15
CA ARG A 83 -14.20 10.71 -36.06
C ARG A 83 -15.34 9.74 -35.75
N GLU A 84 -15.58 8.79 -36.64
CA GLU A 84 -16.53 7.71 -36.38
C GLU A 84 -16.08 6.83 -35.20
N THR A 85 -17.05 6.40 -34.41
CA THR A 85 -16.83 5.50 -33.26
C THR A 85 -17.57 4.19 -33.45
N GLN A 86 -17.29 3.22 -32.58
CA GLN A 86 -18.05 1.96 -32.55
C GLN A 86 -19.41 2.08 -31.88
N PHE A 87 -19.74 3.24 -31.31
CA PHE A 87 -20.97 3.45 -30.53
C PHE A 87 -22.05 4.10 -31.38
N THR A 88 -23.27 3.57 -31.29
CA THR A 88 -24.41 4.02 -32.10
C THR A 88 -24.90 5.43 -31.77
N ASP A 89 -24.58 5.93 -30.58
CA ASP A 89 -24.97 7.25 -30.06
C ASP A 89 -23.82 8.28 -30.06
N VAL A 90 -22.67 7.95 -30.68
CA VAL A 90 -21.52 8.86 -30.80
C VAL A 90 -21.01 8.86 -32.25
N SER A 91 -21.61 9.70 -33.09
CA SER A 91 -21.16 9.93 -34.47
C SER A 91 -19.96 10.88 -34.54
N SER A 92 -19.32 10.99 -35.71
CA SER A 92 -18.24 11.95 -35.95
C SER A 92 -18.62 13.43 -35.74
N GLN A 93 -19.91 13.76 -35.69
CA GLN A 93 -20.36 15.13 -35.38
C GLN A 93 -20.30 15.45 -33.88
N ASN A 94 -20.27 14.44 -33.01
CA ASN A 94 -20.13 14.65 -31.58
C ASN A 94 -18.72 15.18 -31.25
N VAL A 95 -18.64 16.29 -30.51
CA VAL A 95 -17.38 16.96 -30.13
C VAL A 95 -16.44 16.09 -29.28
N ALA A 96 -16.97 15.07 -28.62
CA ALA A 96 -16.19 14.11 -27.83
C ALA A 96 -15.83 12.84 -28.62
N SER A 97 -16.30 12.67 -29.87
CA SER A 97 -16.17 11.42 -30.63
C SER A 97 -14.73 10.91 -30.74
N GLY A 98 -13.78 11.80 -31.04
CA GLY A 98 -12.35 11.47 -31.10
C GLY A 98 -11.80 11.01 -29.76
N ALA A 99 -12.13 11.73 -28.68
CA ALA A 99 -11.69 11.38 -27.34
C ALA A 99 -12.31 10.08 -26.83
N VAL A 100 -13.60 9.87 -27.10
CA VAL A 100 -14.32 8.63 -26.76
C VAL A 100 -13.67 7.46 -27.45
N HIS A 101 -13.43 7.56 -28.76
CA HIS A 101 -12.74 6.51 -29.52
C HIS A 101 -11.35 6.20 -28.93
N SER A 102 -10.50 7.22 -28.76
CA SER A 102 -9.13 7.03 -28.28
C SER A 102 -9.08 6.46 -26.87
N ALA A 103 -9.92 6.93 -25.95
CA ALA A 103 -9.98 6.45 -24.58
C ALA A 103 -10.56 5.02 -24.48
N THR A 104 -11.49 4.65 -25.38
CA THR A 104 -11.98 3.26 -25.48
C THR A 104 -10.91 2.32 -25.99
N VAL A 105 -10.18 2.69 -27.05
CA VAL A 105 -9.05 1.89 -27.58
C VAL A 105 -7.96 1.73 -26.52
N ALA A 106 -7.70 2.76 -25.71
CA ALA A 106 -6.76 2.70 -24.60
C ALA A 106 -7.28 1.90 -23.38
N GLY A 107 -8.52 1.40 -23.41
CA GLY A 107 -9.12 0.62 -22.32
C GLY A 107 -9.49 1.44 -21.08
N ILE A 108 -9.52 2.78 -21.18
CA ILE A 108 -9.78 3.69 -20.06
C ILE A 108 -11.28 3.72 -19.75
N ILE A 109 -12.08 3.86 -20.79
CA ILE A 109 -13.55 3.94 -20.72
C ILE A 109 -14.18 2.83 -21.56
N GLN A 110 -15.39 2.43 -21.21
CA GLN A 110 -16.15 1.40 -21.92
C GLN A 110 -17.58 1.89 -22.14
N GLY A 111 -18.20 1.47 -23.24
CA GLY A 111 -19.63 1.65 -23.49
C GLY A 111 -20.47 0.61 -22.75
N TYR A 112 -21.78 0.70 -22.95
CA TYR A 112 -22.76 -0.22 -22.43
C TYR A 112 -22.90 -1.45 -23.35
N GLY A 113 -23.44 -2.55 -22.81
CA GLY A 113 -23.60 -3.82 -23.54
C GLY A 113 -24.61 -3.78 -24.70
N ASP A 114 -25.33 -2.68 -24.85
CA ASP A 114 -26.29 -2.42 -25.93
C ASP A 114 -25.66 -1.70 -27.15
N GLY A 115 -24.35 -1.46 -27.12
CA GLY A 115 -23.62 -0.77 -28.19
C GLY A 115 -23.62 0.77 -28.08
N THR A 116 -24.15 1.34 -27.00
CA THR A 116 -24.13 2.79 -26.73
C THR A 116 -22.98 3.19 -25.80
N PHE A 117 -22.57 4.47 -25.82
CA PHE A 117 -21.63 5.05 -24.86
C PHE A 117 -22.30 5.92 -23.79
N GLY A 118 -23.41 6.58 -24.14
CA GLY A 118 -24.12 7.55 -23.32
C GLY A 118 -23.33 8.83 -23.05
N PRO A 119 -22.89 9.60 -24.07
CA PRO A 119 -22.00 10.76 -23.89
C PRO A 119 -22.57 11.85 -23.00
N GLU A 120 -23.90 12.01 -22.95
CA GLU A 120 -24.58 13.04 -22.15
C GLU A 120 -24.94 12.59 -20.72
N LYS A 121 -24.75 11.30 -20.40
CA LYS A 121 -25.04 10.82 -19.04
C LYS A 121 -23.97 11.35 -18.07
N PRO A 122 -24.35 11.81 -16.87
CA PRO A 122 -23.39 12.25 -15.85
C PRO A 122 -22.51 11.10 -15.36
N VAL A 123 -21.30 11.42 -14.94
CA VAL A 123 -20.32 10.47 -14.39
C VAL A 123 -20.48 10.41 -12.88
N THR A 124 -20.53 9.20 -12.32
CA THR A 124 -20.54 8.99 -10.87
C THR A 124 -19.13 9.02 -10.28
N ARG A 125 -19.01 9.21 -8.96
CA ARG A 125 -17.71 9.14 -8.26
C ARG A 125 -17.02 7.79 -8.45
N GLY A 126 -17.79 6.70 -8.49
CA GLY A 126 -17.29 5.35 -8.77
C GLY A 126 -16.76 5.21 -10.19
N ASP A 127 -17.49 5.69 -11.19
CA ASP A 127 -17.04 5.73 -12.59
C ASP A 127 -15.73 6.51 -12.72
N MET A 128 -15.64 7.65 -12.06
CA MET A 128 -14.45 8.50 -12.10
C MET A 128 -13.22 7.80 -11.51
N ALA A 129 -13.37 7.09 -10.39
CA ALA A 129 -12.29 6.27 -9.82
C ALA A 129 -11.85 5.18 -10.81
N ILE A 130 -12.78 4.51 -11.50
CA ILE A 130 -12.48 3.51 -12.53
C ILE A 130 -11.69 4.13 -13.68
N PHE A 131 -12.14 5.26 -14.22
CA PHE A 131 -11.49 5.91 -15.35
C PHE A 131 -10.07 6.33 -14.99
N LEU A 132 -9.86 6.98 -13.85
CA LEU A 132 -8.52 7.40 -13.41
C LEU A 132 -7.60 6.22 -13.09
N ALA A 133 -8.12 5.18 -12.42
CA ALA A 133 -7.32 4.00 -12.12
C ALA A 133 -6.77 3.33 -13.40
N ARG A 134 -7.59 3.28 -14.45
CA ARG A 134 -7.19 2.73 -15.76
C ARG A 134 -6.29 3.69 -16.55
N ALA A 135 -6.67 4.97 -16.64
CA ALA A 135 -5.93 6.02 -17.34
C ALA A 135 -4.48 6.11 -16.88
N PHE A 136 -4.26 6.09 -15.56
CA PHE A 136 -2.95 6.26 -14.94
C PHE A 136 -2.32 4.92 -14.51
N LYS A 137 -2.92 3.79 -14.89
CA LYS A 137 -2.44 2.43 -14.60
C LYS A 137 -2.03 2.24 -13.14
N LEU A 138 -2.88 2.67 -12.22
CA LEU A 138 -2.58 2.66 -10.79
C LEU A 138 -2.41 1.22 -10.28
N THR A 139 -1.31 0.98 -9.56
CA THR A 139 -0.91 -0.37 -9.10
C THR A 139 -0.97 -0.58 -7.60
N LYS A 140 -0.76 0.49 -6.81
CA LYS A 140 -0.85 0.46 -5.34
C LYS A 140 -2.31 0.47 -4.90
N GLU A 141 -2.60 -0.15 -3.76
CA GLU A 141 -3.93 -0.20 -3.15
C GLU A 141 -3.86 0.07 -1.65
N GLU A 142 -4.87 0.73 -1.11
CA GLU A 142 -5.11 0.85 0.34
C GLU A 142 -6.38 0.09 0.73
N ALA A 143 -6.54 -0.19 2.02
CA ALA A 143 -7.83 -0.60 2.57
C ALA A 143 -8.88 0.52 2.36
N LEU A 144 -10.13 0.15 2.11
CA LEU A 144 -11.22 1.11 2.08
C LEU A 144 -11.69 1.42 3.50
N PRO A 145 -11.71 2.68 3.92
CA PRO A 145 -12.36 3.06 5.18
C PRO A 145 -13.88 3.27 5.01
N PHE A 146 -14.45 2.89 3.87
CA PHE A 146 -15.81 3.28 3.47
C PHE A 146 -16.83 2.18 3.68
N THR A 147 -17.97 2.55 4.25
CA THR A 147 -19.07 1.64 4.59
C THR A 147 -20.01 1.35 3.42
N ASP A 148 -19.97 2.18 2.37
CA ASP A 148 -20.91 2.17 1.24
C ASP A 148 -20.28 1.68 -0.09
N VAL A 149 -19.09 1.07 -0.01
CA VAL A 149 -18.40 0.48 -1.16
C VAL A 149 -18.23 -1.03 -0.94
N PRO A 150 -19.26 -1.85 -1.26
CA PRO A 150 -19.18 -3.30 -1.08
C PRO A 150 -18.16 -3.91 -2.05
N MET A 151 -17.61 -5.09 -1.72
CA MET A 151 -16.68 -5.83 -2.59
C MET A 151 -17.27 -6.17 -3.97
N THR A 152 -18.60 -6.25 -4.06
CA THR A 152 -19.35 -6.48 -5.31
C THR A 152 -19.45 -5.23 -6.19
N SER A 153 -19.03 -4.06 -5.69
CA SER A 153 -19.01 -2.84 -6.49
C SER A 153 -17.97 -2.94 -7.60
N SER A 154 -18.37 -2.59 -8.83
CA SER A 154 -17.44 -2.50 -9.98
C SER A 154 -16.31 -1.49 -9.74
N ALA A 155 -16.52 -0.50 -8.86
CA ALA A 155 -15.54 0.51 -8.52
C ALA A 155 -14.63 0.10 -7.35
N TYR A 156 -14.89 -1.01 -6.66
CA TYR A 156 -14.20 -1.41 -5.42
C TYR A 156 -12.67 -1.32 -5.55
N ALA A 157 -12.08 -2.06 -6.49
CA ALA A 157 -10.63 -2.06 -6.71
C ALA A 157 -10.11 -0.69 -7.16
N SER A 158 -10.86 0.03 -7.99
CA SER A 158 -10.42 1.33 -8.54
C SER A 158 -10.40 2.43 -7.47
N ILE A 159 -11.35 2.40 -6.53
CA ILE A 159 -11.39 3.33 -5.40
C ILE A 159 -10.17 3.08 -4.48
N ARG A 160 -9.84 1.81 -4.19
CA ARG A 160 -8.65 1.46 -3.39
C ARG A 160 -7.37 2.01 -3.98
N LYS A 161 -7.24 1.93 -5.30
CA LYS A 161 -6.11 2.46 -6.05
C LYS A 161 -6.07 3.98 -6.02
N ALA A 162 -7.20 4.63 -6.26
CA ALA A 162 -7.27 6.09 -6.26
C ALA A 162 -6.98 6.69 -4.88
N ILE A 163 -7.38 6.04 -3.78
CA ILE A 163 -6.99 6.46 -2.42
C ILE A 163 -5.48 6.30 -2.21
N ALA A 164 -4.90 5.16 -2.62
CA ALA A 164 -3.47 4.88 -2.44
C ALA A 164 -2.55 5.92 -3.10
N PHE A 165 -3.01 6.53 -4.17
CA PHE A 165 -2.32 7.61 -4.87
C PHE A 165 -2.76 9.01 -4.44
N GLY A 166 -3.59 9.16 -3.40
CA GLY A 166 -4.03 10.48 -2.91
C GLY A 166 -4.90 11.24 -3.92
N ILE A 167 -5.53 10.54 -4.85
CA ILE A 167 -6.36 11.12 -5.91
C ILE A 167 -7.75 11.44 -5.37
N VAL A 168 -8.33 10.52 -4.61
CA VAL A 168 -9.68 10.65 -4.03
C VAL A 168 -9.63 10.54 -2.51
N GLU A 169 -10.62 11.18 -1.88
CA GLU A 169 -10.97 11.05 -0.47
C GLU A 169 -12.47 10.77 -0.35
N GLY A 170 -12.86 10.17 0.77
CA GLY A 170 -14.27 10.04 1.15
C GLY A 170 -14.74 11.22 1.99
N TYR A 171 -15.93 11.04 2.54
CA TYR A 171 -16.59 12.00 3.41
C TYR A 171 -16.31 11.68 4.88
N SER A 172 -16.52 12.66 5.76
CA SER A 172 -16.31 12.52 7.20
C SER A 172 -17.23 11.51 7.89
N ASP A 173 -18.27 11.05 7.21
CA ASP A 173 -19.23 10.03 7.66
C ASP A 173 -18.78 8.60 7.30
N ASN A 174 -17.52 8.41 6.89
CA ASN A 174 -16.95 7.14 6.44
C ASN A 174 -17.69 6.56 5.20
N THR A 175 -18.14 7.43 4.30
CA THR A 175 -18.69 7.03 2.99
C THR A 175 -17.82 7.54 1.83
N PHE A 176 -17.88 6.84 0.70
CA PHE A 176 -17.30 7.31 -0.56
C PHE A 176 -18.33 7.96 -1.48
N LYS A 177 -19.61 7.57 -1.34
CA LYS A 177 -20.74 7.93 -2.20
C LYS A 177 -20.51 7.58 -3.66
N PRO A 178 -20.26 6.29 -4.00
CA PRO A 178 -19.84 5.88 -5.34
C PRO A 178 -20.87 6.20 -6.43
N ASN A 179 -22.15 6.31 -6.09
CA ASN A 179 -23.24 6.56 -7.04
C ASN A 179 -23.59 8.05 -7.20
N GLU A 180 -22.99 8.94 -6.41
CA GLU A 180 -23.22 10.38 -6.55
C GLU A 180 -22.49 10.93 -7.77
N TYR A 181 -23.10 11.90 -8.44
CA TYR A 181 -22.51 12.54 -9.61
C TYR A 181 -21.38 13.49 -9.23
N VAL A 182 -20.37 13.56 -10.11
CA VAL A 182 -19.19 14.39 -9.89
C VAL A 182 -19.41 15.76 -10.52
N THR A 183 -19.24 16.82 -9.73
CA THR A 183 -19.23 18.19 -10.25
C THR A 183 -17.93 18.51 -10.97
N ARG A 184 -17.92 19.51 -11.83
CA ARG A 184 -16.76 19.92 -12.63
C ARG A 184 -15.54 20.27 -11.78
N LYS A 185 -15.74 20.92 -10.63
CA LYS A 185 -14.65 21.21 -9.68
C LYS A 185 -14.10 19.96 -8.99
N GLN A 186 -14.97 19.01 -8.63
CA GLN A 186 -14.54 17.73 -8.06
C GLN A 186 -13.78 16.89 -9.08
N PHE A 187 -14.26 16.84 -10.32
CA PHE A 187 -13.58 16.17 -11.42
C PHE A 187 -12.18 16.79 -11.64
N SER A 188 -12.11 18.11 -11.62
CA SER A 188 -10.85 18.85 -11.77
C SER A 188 -9.86 18.49 -10.66
N ALA A 189 -10.32 18.43 -9.41
CA ALA A 189 -9.50 17.99 -8.29
C ALA A 189 -8.93 16.58 -8.50
N PHE A 190 -9.77 15.61 -8.88
CA PHE A 190 -9.32 14.23 -9.07
C PHE A 190 -8.33 14.10 -10.23
N LEU A 191 -8.62 14.70 -11.39
CA LEU A 191 -7.74 14.60 -12.55
C LEU A 191 -6.40 15.33 -12.32
N ALA A 192 -6.42 16.51 -11.70
CA ALA A 192 -5.21 17.26 -11.37
C ALA A 192 -4.30 16.49 -10.38
N ARG A 193 -4.89 15.82 -9.38
CA ARG A 193 -4.16 14.96 -8.44
C ARG A 193 -3.55 13.73 -9.11
N ALA A 194 -4.21 13.20 -10.13
CA ALA A 194 -3.68 12.09 -10.91
C ALA A 194 -2.46 12.54 -11.75
N LEU A 195 -2.48 13.76 -12.27
CA LEU A 195 -1.43 14.35 -13.12
C LEU A 195 -0.24 14.92 -12.34
N HIS A 196 -0.45 15.46 -11.15
CA HIS A 196 0.56 16.25 -10.45
C HIS A 196 0.67 15.89 -8.96
N ASP A 197 1.84 15.37 -8.58
CA ASP A 197 2.09 14.81 -7.25
C ASP A 197 1.87 15.82 -6.10
N ASN A 198 2.27 17.09 -6.28
CA ASN A 198 2.10 18.12 -5.24
C ASN A 198 0.62 18.50 -5.00
N LEU A 199 -0.29 18.13 -5.89
CA LEU A 199 -1.72 18.41 -5.72
C LEU A 199 -2.46 17.27 -5.00
N ARG A 200 -1.80 16.10 -4.84
CA ARG A 200 -2.34 14.90 -4.17
C ARG A 200 -2.62 15.15 -2.70
N ILE A 201 -3.62 14.45 -2.21
CA ILE A 201 -3.88 14.39 -0.77
C ILE A 201 -2.75 13.57 -0.12
N PRO A 202 -2.16 14.03 0.99
CA PRO A 202 -1.22 13.22 1.76
C PRO A 202 -1.85 11.90 2.20
N VAL A 203 -1.29 10.78 1.74
CA VAL A 203 -1.72 9.44 2.16
C VAL A 203 -0.81 8.97 3.28
N PHE A 204 -1.24 9.21 4.52
CA PHE A 204 -0.55 8.66 5.68
C PHE A 204 -0.67 7.14 5.69
N ALA A 205 0.43 6.44 5.94
CA ALA A 205 0.42 4.99 6.07
C ALA A 205 -0.58 4.59 7.16
N CYS A 206 -1.61 3.82 6.79
CA CYS A 206 -2.66 3.37 7.72
C CYS A 206 -3.42 4.51 8.41
N GLY A 207 -3.46 5.72 7.83
CA GLY A 207 -4.08 6.90 8.44
C GLY A 207 -3.29 7.47 9.63
N TYR A 208 -2.07 7.02 9.88
CA TYR A 208 -1.27 7.45 11.02
C TYR A 208 -0.41 8.67 10.72
N ASN A 209 -0.66 9.77 11.43
CA ASN A 209 0.17 10.97 11.37
C ASN A 209 1.26 10.94 12.46
N PRO A 210 2.55 10.79 12.09
CA PRO A 210 3.66 10.73 13.07
C PRO A 210 3.82 12.04 13.86
N ALA A 211 3.42 13.19 13.32
CA ALA A 211 3.53 14.49 14.00
C ALA A 211 2.66 14.60 15.26
N THR A 212 1.75 13.63 15.50
CA THR A 212 0.92 13.61 16.71
C THR A 212 1.69 13.16 17.96
N HIS A 213 2.83 12.48 17.80
CA HIS A 213 3.61 11.85 18.87
C HIS A 213 2.76 10.98 19.83
N LYS A 214 1.70 10.37 19.28
CA LYS A 214 0.80 9.47 20.01
C LYS A 214 0.93 8.07 19.45
N ASN A 215 0.83 7.08 20.34
CA ASN A 215 0.69 5.69 19.91
C ASN A 215 -0.68 5.54 19.21
N PRO A 216 -0.72 4.98 17.99
CA PRO A 216 -1.99 4.63 17.40
C PRO A 216 -2.55 3.36 18.06
N ASP A 217 -3.77 2.98 17.71
CA ASP A 217 -4.35 1.72 18.18
C ASP A 217 -3.58 0.50 17.64
N ARG A 218 -3.82 -0.66 18.24
CA ARG A 218 -3.06 -1.89 17.96
C ARG A 218 -3.20 -2.34 16.50
N GLN A 219 -4.37 -2.16 15.89
CA GLN A 219 -4.61 -2.56 14.50
C GLN A 219 -4.01 -1.57 13.50
N THR A 220 -3.89 -0.30 13.85
CA THR A 220 -3.10 0.66 13.09
C THR A 220 -1.60 0.31 13.14
N VAL A 221 -1.04 -0.10 14.29
CA VAL A 221 0.35 -0.59 14.34
C VAL A 221 0.51 -1.88 13.54
N ASN A 222 -0.44 -2.81 13.63
CA ASN A 222 -0.49 -4.03 12.81
C ASN A 222 -0.40 -3.68 11.31
N CYS A 223 -1.14 -2.65 10.91
CA CYS A 223 -1.12 -2.11 9.56
C CYS A 223 0.23 -1.54 9.16
N LEU A 224 0.83 -0.69 10.00
CA LEU A 224 2.12 -0.08 9.71
C LEU A 224 3.21 -1.14 9.51
N ILE A 225 3.30 -2.11 10.42
CA ILE A 225 4.29 -3.20 10.31
C ILE A 225 4.10 -4.00 9.02
N THR A 226 2.86 -4.44 8.76
CA THR A 226 2.56 -5.23 7.56
C THR A 226 2.86 -4.45 6.29
N LYS A 227 2.42 -3.19 6.24
CA LYS A 227 2.58 -2.33 5.07
C LYS A 227 4.04 -2.06 4.76
N LEU A 228 4.84 -1.70 5.76
CA LEU A 228 6.26 -1.41 5.58
C LEU A 228 7.05 -2.66 5.20
N ALA A 229 6.73 -3.83 5.78
CA ALA A 229 7.31 -5.10 5.36
C ALA A 229 7.01 -5.42 3.88
N ARG A 230 5.76 -5.23 3.44
CA ARG A 230 5.34 -5.43 2.04
C ARG A 230 5.92 -4.41 1.06
N GLN A 231 6.31 -3.24 1.53
CA GLN A 231 6.91 -2.18 0.72
C GLN A 231 8.44 -2.28 0.65
N SER A 232 9.06 -3.15 1.45
CA SER A 232 10.48 -3.45 1.38
C SER A 232 10.84 -4.00 -0.01
N GLU A 233 11.97 -3.55 -0.55
CA GLU A 233 12.52 -4.07 -1.81
C GLU A 233 12.97 -5.53 -1.69
N PHE A 234 13.43 -5.93 -0.50
CA PHE A 234 13.78 -7.30 -0.20
C PHE A 234 12.59 -7.98 0.50
N PRO A 235 12.11 -9.15 0.03
CA PRO A 235 11.00 -9.85 0.67
C PRO A 235 11.30 -10.12 2.14
N ILE A 236 10.33 -9.84 3.00
CA ILE A 236 10.38 -10.16 4.43
C ILE A 236 8.97 -10.51 4.90
N PRO A 237 8.77 -11.64 5.60
CA PRO A 237 7.47 -11.99 6.14
C PRO A 237 7.02 -10.97 7.20
N PRO A 238 5.86 -10.31 7.03
CA PRO A 238 5.29 -9.45 8.06
C PRO A 238 5.16 -10.14 9.42
N GLU A 239 4.92 -11.45 9.44
CA GLU A 239 4.81 -12.26 10.65
C GLU A 239 6.10 -12.23 11.47
N ILE A 240 7.28 -12.30 10.83
CA ILE A 240 8.58 -12.20 11.51
C ILE A 240 8.74 -10.82 12.14
N VAL A 241 8.41 -9.76 11.41
CA VAL A 241 8.55 -8.37 11.90
C VAL A 241 7.60 -8.12 13.08
N LYS A 242 6.36 -8.61 13.02
CA LYS A 242 5.38 -8.51 14.12
C LYS A 242 5.80 -9.31 15.34
N ALA A 243 6.37 -10.49 15.15
CA ALA A 243 6.87 -11.31 16.24
C ALA A 243 8.07 -10.64 16.94
N VAL A 244 9.02 -10.10 16.17
CA VAL A 244 10.13 -9.28 16.68
C VAL A 244 9.60 -8.07 17.46
N ALA A 245 8.72 -7.26 16.85
CA ALA A 245 8.11 -6.10 17.52
C ALA A 245 7.38 -6.47 18.82
N THR A 246 6.79 -7.67 18.88
CA THR A 246 6.12 -8.17 20.09
C THR A 246 7.12 -8.55 21.19
N VAL A 247 8.25 -9.15 20.83
CA VAL A 247 9.31 -9.50 21.80
C VAL A 247 10.03 -8.25 22.28
N GLU A 248 10.30 -7.29 21.40
CA GLU A 248 10.92 -6.00 21.76
C GLU A 248 9.99 -5.15 22.63
N ASN A 249 8.70 -5.09 22.27
CA ASN A 249 7.72 -4.32 23.01
C ASN A 249 6.32 -4.94 22.86
N GLY A 250 5.92 -5.79 23.80
CA GLY A 250 4.63 -6.49 23.75
C GLY A 250 3.38 -5.60 23.72
N LYS A 251 3.51 -4.31 24.06
CA LYS A 251 2.41 -3.33 23.96
C LYS A 251 2.36 -2.63 22.59
N TRP A 252 3.36 -2.83 21.75
CA TRP A 252 3.54 -2.17 20.46
C TRP A 252 3.54 -0.63 20.57
N GLN A 253 4.32 -0.08 21.50
CA GLN A 253 4.34 1.36 21.78
C GLN A 253 5.64 2.04 21.31
N GLN A 254 5.49 3.12 20.55
CA GLN A 254 6.58 4.03 20.22
C GLN A 254 6.84 5.05 21.35
N PHE A 255 5.77 5.52 21.98
CA PHE A 255 5.79 6.60 22.94
C PHE A 255 5.36 6.13 24.33
N LYS A 256 5.85 6.82 25.37
CA LYS A 256 5.33 6.76 26.73
C LYS A 256 4.02 7.57 26.80
N SER A 257 3.34 7.52 27.95
CA SER A 257 2.05 8.21 28.14
C SER A 257 2.14 9.74 28.07
N ASP A 258 3.33 10.30 28.26
CA ASP A 258 3.62 11.74 28.19
C ASP A 258 4.03 12.21 26.77
N GLY A 259 4.03 11.31 25.78
CA GLY A 259 4.44 11.60 24.40
C GLY A 259 5.95 11.56 24.16
N GLN A 260 6.77 11.29 25.19
CA GLN A 260 8.20 11.07 25.01
C GLN A 260 8.47 9.71 24.36
N PRO A 261 9.55 9.55 23.58
CA PRO A 261 9.89 8.26 22.98
C PRO A 261 10.11 7.21 24.07
N ASN A 262 9.70 5.98 23.76
CA ASN A 262 10.02 4.84 24.59
C ASN A 262 11.50 4.47 24.34
N ILE A 263 12.34 4.62 25.37
CA ILE A 263 13.76 4.28 25.32
C ILE A 263 14.05 3.37 26.50
N SER A 264 14.55 2.16 26.23
CA SER A 264 14.92 1.16 27.22
C SER A 264 16.22 1.51 27.95
N GLY A 265 16.54 0.78 29.02
CA GLY A 265 17.73 1.00 29.83
C GLY A 265 19.05 0.79 29.08
N ASP A 266 19.05 -0.01 28.02
CA ASP A 266 20.19 -0.24 27.12
C ASP A 266 20.21 0.73 25.92
N GLY A 267 19.31 1.71 25.88
CA GLY A 267 19.24 2.73 24.85
C GLY A 267 18.45 2.34 23.60
N GLY A 268 17.73 1.20 23.60
CA GLY A 268 16.86 0.77 22.52
C GLY A 268 15.69 1.74 22.30
N ILE A 269 15.54 2.24 21.07
CA ILE A 269 14.59 3.30 20.73
C ILE A 269 13.30 2.71 20.13
N GLY A 270 12.16 3.12 20.67
CA GLY A 270 10.83 3.02 20.06
C GLY A 270 10.24 1.61 20.05
N LEU A 271 9.34 1.34 19.11
CA LEU A 271 8.68 0.04 18.97
C LEU A 271 9.67 -1.10 18.74
N MET A 272 10.62 -0.89 17.82
CA MET A 272 11.60 -1.90 17.41
C MET A 272 12.86 -1.92 18.28
N GLN A 273 12.94 -1.10 19.33
CA GLN A 273 14.05 -1.06 20.28
C GLN A 273 15.45 -0.95 19.61
N ILE A 274 15.57 -0.06 18.62
CA ILE A 274 16.80 0.12 17.84
C ILE A 274 17.92 0.69 18.74
N THR A 275 18.99 -0.08 18.93
CA THR A 275 20.15 0.31 19.78
C THR A 275 21.35 0.83 18.98
N ASN A 276 21.63 0.24 17.81
CA ASN A 276 22.66 0.75 16.91
C ASN A 276 22.06 1.81 15.99
N THR A 277 22.44 3.07 16.18
CA THR A 277 21.87 4.21 15.44
C THR A 277 22.83 4.81 14.42
N ALA A 278 24.02 4.22 14.24
CA ALA A 278 25.01 4.73 13.30
C ALA A 278 24.45 4.71 11.87
N GLY A 279 24.45 5.87 11.21
CA GLY A 279 23.92 6.02 9.85
C GLY A 279 22.41 6.30 9.75
N TYR A 280 21.71 6.40 10.89
CA TYR A 280 20.27 6.65 10.94
C TYR A 280 19.94 8.04 11.52
N ASP A 281 18.79 8.58 11.13
CA ASP A 281 18.24 9.80 11.72
C ASP A 281 17.64 9.48 13.10
N VAL A 282 18.39 9.82 14.16
CA VAL A 282 18.04 9.52 15.55
C VAL A 282 16.74 10.21 15.98
N GLU A 283 16.46 11.41 15.48
CA GLU A 283 15.23 12.13 15.84
C GLU A 283 14.02 11.47 15.20
N ARG A 284 14.14 11.04 13.95
CA ARG A 284 13.09 10.23 13.33
C ARG A 284 12.92 8.87 14.02
N LEU A 285 13.99 8.20 14.45
CA LEU A 285 13.87 6.94 15.21
C LEU A 285 13.03 7.10 16.48
N LYS A 286 13.11 8.27 17.13
CA LYS A 286 12.35 8.60 18.34
C LYS A 286 10.90 8.99 18.05
N TYR A 287 10.66 9.81 17.03
CA TYR A 287 9.37 10.49 16.86
C TYR A 287 8.58 10.08 15.60
N ASP A 288 9.15 9.26 14.73
CA ASP A 288 8.52 8.75 13.51
C ASP A 288 8.40 7.22 13.62
N LEU A 289 7.24 6.74 14.09
CA LEU A 289 6.96 5.31 14.24
C LEU A 289 7.16 4.52 12.93
N PRO A 290 6.64 4.96 11.76
CA PRO A 290 6.98 4.33 10.49
C PRO A 290 8.49 4.20 10.23
N TYR A 291 9.28 5.25 10.49
CA TYR A 291 10.74 5.18 10.34
C TYR A 291 11.41 4.21 11.32
N ASN A 292 10.93 4.14 12.56
CA ASN A 292 11.39 3.16 13.56
C ASN A 292 11.14 1.72 13.10
N ILE A 293 9.92 1.42 12.59
CA ILE A 293 9.57 0.10 12.03
C ILE A 293 10.43 -0.22 10.81
N GLN A 294 10.56 0.72 9.88
CA GLN A 294 11.37 0.53 8.67
C GLN A 294 12.82 0.21 9.02
N THR A 295 13.40 0.91 9.98
CA THR A 295 14.77 0.64 10.45
C THR A 295 14.89 -0.76 11.04
N GLY A 296 13.91 -1.22 11.83
CA GLY A 296 13.88 -2.59 12.35
C GLY A 296 13.80 -3.65 11.24
N ILE A 297 13.03 -3.38 10.18
CA ILE A 297 12.97 -4.24 8.98
C ILE A 297 14.33 -4.30 8.28
N GLU A 298 14.99 -3.17 8.09
CA GLU A 298 16.32 -3.10 7.47
C GLU A 298 17.36 -3.89 8.27
N PHE A 299 17.32 -3.83 9.61
CA PHE A 299 18.18 -4.64 10.48
C PHE A 299 17.99 -6.13 10.25
N LEU A 300 16.75 -6.60 10.20
CA LEU A 300 16.44 -8.00 9.92
C LEU A 300 16.94 -8.41 8.54
N ILE A 301 16.70 -7.60 7.51
CA ILE A 301 17.15 -7.87 6.13
C ILE A 301 18.68 -7.91 6.05
N ASN A 302 19.36 -6.95 6.67
CA ASN A 302 20.82 -6.91 6.71
C ASN A 302 21.36 -8.15 7.40
N ASN A 303 20.73 -8.58 8.49
CA ASN A 303 21.08 -9.83 9.16
C ASN A 303 20.81 -11.05 8.27
N PHE A 304 19.70 -11.10 7.53
CA PHE A 304 19.39 -12.21 6.61
C PHE A 304 20.42 -12.37 5.49
N LYS A 305 21.04 -11.25 5.06
CA LYS A 305 22.06 -11.21 4.00
C LYS A 305 23.47 -11.53 4.48
N ARG A 306 23.71 -11.60 5.79
CA ARG A 306 25.03 -11.88 6.36
C ARG A 306 25.55 -13.25 5.94
N SER A 307 26.81 -13.31 5.53
CA SER A 307 27.48 -14.54 5.13
C SER A 307 28.03 -15.36 6.29
N ASP A 308 28.19 -14.74 7.47
CA ASP A 308 28.72 -15.40 8.67
C ASP A 308 27.67 -16.23 9.41
N LEU A 309 26.39 -15.96 9.19
CA LEU A 309 25.26 -16.66 9.78
C LEU A 309 24.91 -17.95 9.01
N PRO A 310 24.44 -19.01 9.69
CA PRO A 310 23.95 -20.20 9.00
C PRO A 310 22.68 -19.93 8.20
N LYS A 311 22.47 -20.77 7.19
CA LYS A 311 21.28 -20.77 6.33
C LYS A 311 20.38 -21.97 6.64
N VAL A 312 19.08 -21.82 6.41
CA VAL A 312 18.08 -22.88 6.64
C VAL A 312 17.37 -23.18 5.33
N GLY A 313 17.24 -24.47 5.00
CA GLY A 313 16.60 -24.92 3.77
C GLY A 313 17.27 -24.33 2.53
N ASP A 314 16.45 -23.78 1.62
CA ASP A 314 16.88 -23.08 0.42
C ASP A 314 17.24 -21.60 0.64
N HIS A 315 17.16 -21.12 1.88
CA HIS A 315 17.34 -19.71 2.26
C HIS A 315 16.38 -18.76 1.53
N ASN A 316 15.18 -19.22 1.19
CA ASN A 316 14.15 -18.40 0.57
C ASN A 316 13.58 -17.40 1.61
N PRO A 317 13.63 -16.08 1.35
CA PRO A 317 13.16 -15.06 2.30
C PRO A 317 11.64 -15.06 2.50
N GLU A 318 10.85 -15.75 1.68
CA GLU A 318 9.40 -15.89 1.90
C GLU A 318 9.05 -16.95 2.94
N ASN A 319 9.99 -17.84 3.28
CA ASN A 319 9.83 -18.89 4.28
C ASN A 319 10.18 -18.37 5.68
N LEU A 320 9.33 -18.64 6.67
CA LEU A 320 9.52 -18.17 8.05
C LEU A 320 10.77 -18.79 8.69
N GLU A 321 11.07 -20.06 8.46
CA GLU A 321 12.23 -20.76 9.04
C GLU A 321 13.58 -20.19 8.56
N SER A 322 13.63 -19.64 7.34
CA SER A 322 14.85 -19.03 6.77
C SER A 322 15.37 -17.85 7.61
N TRP A 323 14.50 -17.19 8.37
CA TRP A 323 14.85 -16.01 9.16
C TRP A 323 15.44 -16.32 10.53
N TYR A 324 15.52 -17.59 10.94
CA TYR A 324 15.85 -17.98 12.32
C TYR A 324 17.15 -17.35 12.83
N PHE A 325 18.23 -17.43 12.05
CA PHE A 325 19.51 -16.85 12.43
C PHE A 325 19.57 -15.33 12.25
N ALA A 326 18.80 -14.77 11.32
CA ALA A 326 18.68 -13.33 11.15
C ALA A 326 18.00 -12.67 12.37
N VAL A 327 16.97 -13.35 12.89
CA VAL A 327 16.28 -13.00 14.14
C VAL A 327 17.21 -13.13 15.33
N MET A 328 17.97 -14.21 15.46
CA MET A 328 19.00 -14.34 16.50
C MET A 328 19.98 -13.16 16.47
N ALA A 329 20.47 -12.82 15.27
CA ALA A 329 21.40 -11.73 15.06
C ALA A 329 20.81 -10.34 15.34
N TYR A 330 19.48 -10.19 15.39
CA TYR A 330 18.82 -8.95 15.76
C TYR A 330 19.13 -8.54 17.20
N ASN A 331 19.08 -9.49 18.13
CA ASN A 331 19.54 -9.30 19.52
C ASN A 331 21.05 -9.57 19.69
N GLY A 332 21.67 -10.16 18.67
CA GLY A 332 23.09 -10.40 18.54
C GLY A 332 23.49 -11.87 18.71
N ILE A 333 24.57 -12.28 18.04
CA ILE A 333 25.13 -13.64 18.10
C ILE A 333 25.96 -13.86 19.38
N LYS A 334 25.35 -13.63 20.54
CA LYS A 334 25.97 -13.78 21.88
C LYS A 334 25.59 -15.13 22.48
N ALA A 335 26.42 -15.64 23.40
CA ALA A 335 26.21 -16.92 24.09
C ALA A 335 24.80 -17.08 24.68
N VAL A 336 24.23 -16.01 25.24
CA VAL A 336 22.86 -16.01 25.81
C VAL A 336 21.78 -16.33 24.78
N ASN A 337 22.05 -16.11 23.50
CA ASN A 337 21.13 -16.42 22.39
C ASN A 337 21.41 -17.79 21.76
N SER A 338 22.28 -18.62 22.37
CA SER A 338 22.43 -20.00 21.93
C SER A 338 21.09 -20.74 22.07
N PRO A 339 20.63 -21.48 21.03
CA PRO A 339 19.40 -22.27 21.11
C PRO A 339 19.48 -23.43 22.10
N PHE A 340 20.66 -23.73 22.63
CA PHE A 340 20.88 -24.83 23.56
C PHE A 340 21.69 -24.37 24.78
N VAL A 341 21.26 -24.82 25.95
CA VAL A 341 22.03 -24.67 27.19
C VAL A 341 23.25 -25.59 27.11
N ARG A 342 24.46 -25.04 27.19
CA ARG A 342 25.71 -25.79 26.90
C ARG A 342 25.90 -27.01 27.77
N GLU A 343 25.65 -26.85 29.07
CA GLU A 343 25.90 -27.88 30.10
C GLU A 343 24.97 -29.08 29.91
N THR A 344 23.72 -28.82 29.54
CA THR A 344 22.67 -29.85 29.50
C THR A 344 22.35 -30.34 28.09
N GLY A 345 22.65 -29.55 27.06
CA GLY A 345 22.22 -29.77 25.68
C GLY A 345 20.71 -29.61 25.47
N LYS A 346 19.96 -29.17 26.49
CA LYS A 346 18.52 -28.90 26.35
C LYS A 346 18.30 -27.63 25.55
N ARG A 347 17.16 -27.56 24.86
CA ARG A 347 16.73 -26.38 24.12
C ARG A 347 16.51 -25.21 25.10
N ASN A 348 16.93 -24.02 24.69
CA ASN A 348 16.85 -22.79 25.46
C ASN A 348 15.56 -22.04 25.10
N ASP A 349 14.41 -22.68 25.33
CA ASP A 349 13.09 -22.21 24.92
C ASP A 349 12.14 -21.95 26.11
N ASP A 350 12.71 -21.69 27.30
CA ASP A 350 11.97 -21.37 28.53
C ASP A 350 11.39 -19.95 28.51
N GLY A 351 10.52 -19.67 27.54
CA GLY A 351 9.68 -18.48 27.43
C GLY A 351 10.37 -17.16 27.79
N VAL A 352 10.31 -16.76 29.06
CA VAL A 352 10.87 -15.50 29.58
C VAL A 352 12.40 -15.50 29.58
N GLU A 353 13.04 -16.63 29.88
CA GLU A 353 14.50 -16.77 30.02
C GLU A 353 15.18 -17.40 28.79
N GLY A 354 14.38 -17.91 27.83
CA GLY A 354 14.88 -18.53 26.61
C GLY A 354 15.77 -17.63 25.73
N ALA A 355 16.39 -18.23 24.72
CA ALA A 355 17.11 -17.50 23.68
C ALA A 355 16.17 -16.60 22.87
N TYR A 356 16.67 -15.45 22.42
CA TYR A 356 15.84 -14.43 21.78
C TYR A 356 14.98 -14.95 20.61
N GLN A 357 15.57 -15.67 19.68
CA GLN A 357 14.87 -16.23 18.53
C GLN A 357 13.80 -17.26 18.95
N GLU A 358 14.00 -18.00 20.04
CA GLU A 358 12.96 -18.92 20.54
C GLU A 358 11.71 -18.16 21.00
N LYS A 359 11.89 -17.00 21.64
CA LYS A 359 10.77 -16.10 22.03
C LYS A 359 10.02 -15.58 20.82
N VAL A 360 10.75 -15.16 19.78
CA VAL A 360 10.16 -14.65 18.54
C VAL A 360 9.36 -15.75 17.85
N TYR A 361 9.90 -16.96 17.72
CA TYR A 361 9.18 -18.07 17.09
C TYR A 361 8.01 -18.57 17.95
N GLN A 362 8.10 -18.48 19.28
CA GLN A 362 6.93 -18.69 20.15
C GLN A 362 5.85 -17.62 19.89
N ALA A 363 6.22 -16.35 19.71
CA ALA A 363 5.29 -15.27 19.41
C ALA A 363 4.53 -15.44 18.08
N LEU A 364 5.14 -16.10 17.08
CA LEU A 364 4.47 -16.48 15.83
C LEU A 364 3.25 -17.41 16.07
N THR A 365 3.32 -18.27 17.08
CA THR A 365 2.25 -19.24 17.38
C THR A 365 1.23 -18.73 18.39
N THR A 366 1.65 -17.92 19.36
CA THR A 366 0.81 -17.53 20.51
C THR A 366 -0.06 -16.30 20.27
N ASN A 367 0.30 -15.42 19.32
CA ASN A 367 -0.41 -14.16 19.06
C ASN A 367 -1.36 -14.19 17.85
N GLY A 368 -1.67 -15.40 17.37
CA GLY A 368 -2.60 -15.62 16.26
C GLY A 368 -2.03 -15.27 14.88
N LEU A 369 -0.73 -14.98 14.75
CA LEU A 369 -0.08 -14.79 13.44
C LEU A 369 -0.23 -16.03 12.56
N LEU A 370 -0.09 -17.21 13.15
CA LEU A 370 -0.29 -18.49 12.48
C LEU A 370 -1.60 -19.16 12.91
N GLY A 371 -2.22 -19.89 11.98
CA GLY A 371 -3.41 -20.68 12.28
C GLY A 371 -3.09 -21.86 13.18
N LYS A 372 -4.09 -22.37 13.92
CA LYS A 372 -3.95 -23.55 14.81
C LYS A 372 -3.41 -24.82 14.13
N ARG A 373 -3.45 -24.87 12.80
CA ARG A 373 -2.98 -26.01 11.99
C ARG A 373 -1.63 -25.75 11.32
N THR A 374 -1.09 -24.54 11.44
CA THR A 374 0.20 -24.15 10.88
C THR A 374 1.23 -24.24 11.99
N HIS A 375 2.26 -25.04 11.77
CA HIS A 375 3.34 -25.26 12.71
C HIS A 375 4.64 -24.90 12.00
N ILE A 376 5.49 -24.13 12.67
CA ILE A 376 6.86 -23.91 12.20
C ILE A 376 7.61 -25.25 12.26
N HIS A 377 8.31 -25.59 11.19
CA HIS A 377 9.07 -26.83 11.12
C HIS A 377 10.35 -26.72 11.97
N SER A 378 10.64 -27.76 12.75
CA SER A 378 11.80 -27.79 13.63
C SER A 378 13.09 -27.96 12.83
N ILE A 379 13.99 -26.98 12.92
CA ILE A 379 15.32 -27.03 12.33
C ILE A 379 16.17 -28.02 13.15
N GLN A 380 16.66 -29.07 12.50
CA GLN A 380 17.47 -30.10 13.17
C GLN A 380 18.86 -29.53 13.50
N MET A 381 19.08 -29.25 14.79
CA MET A 381 20.30 -28.65 15.32
C MET A 381 20.67 -29.33 16.64
N SER A 382 21.92 -29.17 17.06
CA SER A 382 22.47 -29.64 18.33
C SER A 382 23.30 -28.55 18.99
N LYS A 383 23.68 -28.74 20.27
CA LYS A 383 24.58 -27.81 20.96
C LYS A 383 25.95 -27.66 20.29
N ASP A 384 26.41 -28.68 19.58
CA ASP A 384 27.74 -28.70 18.94
C ASP A 384 27.79 -27.81 17.69
N ASP A 385 26.63 -27.37 17.19
CA ASP A 385 26.52 -26.39 16.12
C ASP A 385 26.75 -24.94 16.59
N PHE A 386 26.98 -24.72 17.90
CA PHE A 386 27.10 -23.39 18.53
C PHE A 386 28.30 -23.33 19.47
N ILE A 387 29.44 -22.84 18.97
CA ILE A 387 30.67 -22.72 19.78
C ILE A 387 30.74 -21.33 20.38
N TYR A 388 30.80 -21.23 21.71
CA TYR A 388 31.01 -19.97 22.43
C TYR A 388 31.81 -20.17 23.71
N GLY A 389 32.32 -19.10 24.32
CA GLY A 389 32.99 -19.13 25.61
C GLY A 389 34.05 -18.04 25.72
N GLN A 390 35.01 -18.20 26.64
CA GLN A 390 36.08 -17.21 26.83
C GLN A 390 36.90 -16.97 25.55
N GLU A 391 37.14 -18.02 24.77
CA GLU A 391 37.93 -17.95 23.52
C GLU A 391 37.24 -17.16 22.39
N THR A 392 35.91 -17.06 22.42
CA THR A 392 35.14 -16.34 21.40
C THR A 392 34.62 -14.99 21.90
N ASN A 393 35.09 -14.52 23.05
CA ASN A 393 34.53 -13.35 23.74
C ASN A 393 33.00 -13.47 23.94
N ASN A 394 32.52 -14.70 24.18
CA ASN A 394 31.11 -15.07 24.27
C ASN A 394 30.28 -14.79 23.00
N THR A 395 30.90 -14.53 21.86
CA THR A 395 30.25 -14.53 20.54
C THR A 395 30.11 -15.97 20.04
N ILE A 396 28.97 -16.31 19.44
CA ILE A 396 28.74 -17.64 18.86
C ILE A 396 29.48 -17.77 17.54
N GLN A 397 30.26 -18.83 17.40
CA GLN A 397 30.78 -19.33 16.14
C GLN A 397 29.92 -20.50 15.65
N PHE A 398 29.64 -20.51 14.35
CA PHE A 398 28.82 -21.53 13.71
C PHE A 398 29.69 -22.44 12.84
N PRO A 399 30.11 -23.63 13.33
CA PRO A 399 30.80 -24.62 12.50
C PRO A 399 29.89 -25.13 11.36
N THR A 400 28.60 -25.34 11.65
CA THR A 400 27.59 -25.70 10.65
C THR A 400 27.05 -24.44 9.97
N LYS A 401 27.24 -24.35 8.65
CA LYS A 401 26.83 -23.19 7.85
C LYS A 401 25.48 -23.33 7.15
N SER A 402 24.92 -24.54 7.10
CA SER A 402 23.65 -24.81 6.44
C SER A 402 22.91 -25.94 7.14
N PHE A 403 21.64 -25.72 7.45
CA PHE A 403 20.74 -26.71 8.00
C PHE A 403 19.69 -27.10 6.96
N GLN A 404 19.60 -28.40 6.68
CA GLN A 404 18.64 -28.91 5.71
C GLN A 404 17.23 -28.92 6.33
N LEU A 405 16.25 -28.52 5.53
CA LEU A 405 14.84 -28.53 5.92
C LEU A 405 14.01 -28.82 4.68
N THR A 406 13.21 -29.90 4.71
CA THR A 406 12.47 -30.39 3.54
C THR A 406 11.10 -29.74 3.38
N GLU A 407 10.52 -29.24 4.48
CA GLU A 407 9.23 -28.56 4.51
C GLU A 407 9.40 -27.20 5.19
N THR A 408 8.85 -26.15 4.57
CA THR A 408 8.95 -24.78 5.05
C THR A 408 7.57 -24.14 5.16
N THR A 409 7.47 -23.11 5.98
CA THR A 409 6.25 -22.33 6.16
C THR A 409 6.38 -21.02 5.41
N SER A 410 5.69 -20.87 4.28
CA SER A 410 5.61 -19.59 3.56
C SER A 410 4.80 -18.55 4.33
N SER A 411 5.14 -17.27 4.17
CA SER A 411 4.31 -16.16 4.68
C SER A 411 2.91 -16.19 4.09
N LYS A 412 1.91 -15.90 4.93
CA LYS A 412 0.50 -15.76 4.54
C LYS A 412 0.08 -14.30 4.42
N GLU A 413 1.00 -13.37 4.64
CA GLU A 413 0.73 -11.94 4.67
C GLU A 413 1.31 -11.17 3.47
N LEU A 414 1.87 -11.91 2.51
CA LEU A 414 2.44 -11.38 1.28
C LEU A 414 1.53 -11.52 0.04
N PHE A 415 0.34 -12.15 0.17
CA PHE A 415 -0.60 -12.30 -0.95
C PHE A 415 -1.04 -10.94 -1.53
N LYS A 416 -1.19 -10.91 -2.84
CA LYS A 416 -1.55 -9.75 -3.67
C LYS A 416 -2.94 -9.94 -4.26
N THR A 417 -3.51 -8.84 -4.75
CA THR A 417 -4.74 -8.84 -5.52
C THR A 417 -4.61 -9.80 -6.71
N GLU A 418 -5.68 -10.53 -6.99
CA GLU A 418 -5.76 -11.60 -8.02
C GLU A 418 -5.03 -12.91 -7.68
N ASP A 419 -4.30 -13.01 -6.58
CA ASP A 419 -3.72 -14.30 -6.17
C ASP A 419 -4.81 -15.32 -5.85
N ASP A 420 -4.61 -16.55 -6.32
CA ASP A 420 -5.41 -17.71 -5.95
C ASP A 420 -4.85 -18.32 -4.67
N VAL A 421 -5.71 -18.47 -3.66
CA VAL A 421 -5.36 -19.05 -2.36
C VAL A 421 -6.34 -20.15 -1.98
N VAL A 422 -5.96 -21.00 -1.04
CA VAL A 422 -6.85 -22.07 -0.55
C VAL A 422 -7.10 -21.87 0.94
N ALA A 423 -8.36 -21.66 1.33
CA ALA A 423 -8.74 -21.66 2.73
C ALA A 423 -8.79 -23.08 3.29
N SER A 424 -8.31 -23.25 4.52
CA SER A 424 -8.32 -24.54 5.21
C SER A 424 -9.73 -25.06 5.52
N PRO A 425 -9.92 -26.39 5.69
CA PRO A 425 -11.18 -26.94 6.15
C PRO A 425 -11.57 -26.41 7.53
N GLY A 426 -12.81 -25.92 7.67
CA GLY A 426 -13.31 -25.28 8.89
C GLY A 426 -12.98 -23.78 9.00
N ALA A 427 -12.36 -23.20 7.98
CA ALA A 427 -12.15 -21.76 7.90
C ALA A 427 -13.50 -21.02 7.90
N ARG A 428 -13.49 -19.81 8.46
CA ARG A 428 -14.67 -18.94 8.52
C ARG A 428 -14.46 -17.76 7.58
N LEU A 429 -15.21 -17.73 6.49
CA LEU A 429 -15.33 -16.59 5.61
C LEU A 429 -16.25 -15.57 6.28
N ARG A 430 -15.70 -14.45 6.74
CA ARG A 430 -16.38 -13.45 7.56
C ARG A 430 -17.01 -12.36 6.71
N MET A 431 -18.18 -11.85 7.09
CA MET A 431 -18.82 -10.72 6.39
C MET A 431 -18.10 -9.38 6.63
N LYS A 432 -17.41 -9.24 7.78
CA LYS A 432 -16.58 -8.09 8.13
C LYS A 432 -15.22 -8.57 8.65
N PRO A 433 -14.14 -7.79 8.57
CA PRO A 433 -12.82 -8.21 9.02
C PRO A 433 -12.71 -8.13 10.55
N ASN A 434 -13.47 -8.96 11.26
CA ASN A 434 -13.35 -9.14 12.70
C ASN A 434 -13.88 -10.53 13.09
N THR A 435 -13.45 -11.07 14.24
CA THR A 435 -13.80 -12.44 14.63
C THR A 435 -15.24 -12.62 15.14
N GLN A 436 -15.96 -11.51 15.38
CA GLN A 436 -17.32 -11.49 15.92
C GLN A 436 -18.39 -11.37 14.84
N SER A 437 -18.03 -11.08 13.59
CA SER A 437 -18.99 -10.95 12.51
C SER A 437 -19.62 -12.29 12.13
N ASP A 438 -20.76 -12.23 11.46
CA ASP A 438 -21.35 -13.37 10.76
C ASP A 438 -20.36 -13.99 9.76
N TYR A 439 -20.55 -15.28 9.49
CA TYR A 439 -19.64 -16.06 8.68
C TYR A 439 -20.30 -17.21 7.95
N ILE A 440 -19.64 -17.62 6.87
CA ILE A 440 -19.86 -18.88 6.17
C ILE A 440 -18.69 -19.80 6.54
N GLN A 441 -18.97 -20.97 7.09
CA GLN A 441 -17.93 -21.95 7.43
C GLN A 441 -17.65 -22.87 6.24
N THR A 442 -16.37 -23.08 5.93
CA THR A 442 -15.95 -24.04 4.92
C THR A 442 -15.97 -25.46 5.51
N ASN A 443 -16.52 -26.43 4.77
CA ASN A 443 -16.52 -27.83 5.18
C ASN A 443 -15.29 -28.61 4.66
N ALA A 444 -14.65 -28.09 3.62
CA ALA A 444 -13.46 -28.63 2.99
C ALA A 444 -12.48 -27.50 2.65
N ALA A 445 -11.35 -27.82 2.03
CA ALA A 445 -10.47 -26.81 1.45
C ALA A 445 -11.22 -26.08 0.32
N VAL A 446 -11.18 -24.75 0.31
CA VAL A 446 -11.93 -23.92 -0.64
C VAL A 446 -10.97 -23.00 -1.37
N PRO A 447 -10.82 -23.12 -2.70
CA PRO A 447 -10.13 -22.14 -3.52
C PRO A 447 -10.83 -20.78 -3.43
N MET A 448 -10.04 -19.73 -3.29
CA MET A 448 -10.49 -18.35 -3.17
C MET A 448 -9.59 -17.46 -4.01
N LYS A 449 -10.13 -16.33 -4.45
CA LYS A 449 -9.37 -15.31 -5.16
C LYS A 449 -9.32 -14.04 -4.33
N ILE A 450 -8.12 -13.48 -4.15
CA ILE A 450 -7.90 -12.25 -3.39
C ILE A 450 -8.39 -11.04 -4.20
N LEU A 451 -9.29 -10.25 -3.63
CA LEU A 451 -9.95 -9.11 -4.32
C LEU A 451 -9.28 -7.76 -4.08
N GLY A 452 -8.27 -7.71 -3.22
CA GLY A 452 -7.50 -6.49 -2.98
C GLY A 452 -6.52 -6.63 -1.82
N ALA A 453 -5.80 -5.55 -1.52
CA ALA A 453 -4.86 -5.54 -0.39
C ALA A 453 -5.53 -5.96 0.94
N SER A 454 -4.73 -6.48 1.87
CA SER A 454 -5.21 -6.90 3.18
C SER A 454 -5.75 -5.72 4.00
N VAL A 455 -6.67 -6.03 4.91
CA VAL A 455 -7.24 -5.12 5.90
C VAL A 455 -7.02 -5.68 7.31
N TYR A 456 -7.39 -4.92 8.33
CA TYR A 456 -7.07 -5.22 9.74
C TYR A 456 -8.35 -5.36 10.56
N ASP A 457 -8.23 -5.86 11.80
CA ASP A 457 -9.42 -6.10 12.62
C ASP A 457 -10.16 -4.77 12.86
N GLU A 458 -11.44 -4.68 12.49
CA GLU A 458 -12.26 -3.47 12.70
C GLU A 458 -12.33 -3.07 14.19
N ARG A 459 -12.13 -4.04 15.09
CA ARG A 459 -11.97 -3.74 16.51
C ARG A 459 -10.53 -3.31 16.75
N VAL A 460 -10.31 -2.00 16.83
CA VAL A 460 -9.01 -1.34 17.01
C VAL A 460 -8.14 -1.90 18.15
N ASN A 461 -8.76 -2.47 19.19
CA ASN A 461 -8.08 -3.07 20.35
C ASN A 461 -7.95 -4.60 20.29
N SER A 462 -8.32 -5.23 19.17
CA SER A 462 -8.19 -6.68 18.98
C SER A 462 -6.74 -7.12 19.17
N PRO A 463 -6.48 -8.20 19.93
CA PRO A 463 -5.12 -8.69 20.13
C PRO A 463 -4.56 -9.39 18.88
N ASN A 464 -5.43 -9.76 17.93
CA ASN A 464 -5.11 -10.47 16.70
C ASN A 464 -4.04 -9.72 15.90
N GLN A 465 -3.00 -10.44 15.48
CA GLN A 465 -1.93 -9.87 14.66
C GLN A 465 -1.99 -10.30 13.19
N PHE A 466 -2.77 -11.33 12.85
CA PHE A 466 -3.05 -11.71 11.48
C PHE A 466 -3.79 -10.61 10.71
N VAL A 467 -3.78 -10.68 9.38
CA VAL A 467 -4.52 -9.76 8.50
C VAL A 467 -5.74 -10.44 7.88
N TRP A 468 -6.67 -9.65 7.35
CA TRP A 468 -7.84 -10.13 6.64
C TRP A 468 -7.71 -9.84 5.15
N TYR A 469 -7.91 -10.86 4.31
CA TYR A 469 -8.00 -10.65 2.88
C TYR A 469 -9.45 -10.61 2.43
N PRO A 470 -9.86 -9.58 1.66
CA PRO A 470 -11.11 -9.62 0.94
C PRO A 470 -10.99 -10.67 -0.18
N VAL A 471 -11.95 -11.57 -0.27
CA VAL A 471 -11.92 -12.70 -1.21
C VAL A 471 -13.26 -12.93 -1.86
N GLU A 472 -13.22 -13.50 -3.06
CA GLU A 472 -14.34 -14.24 -3.64
C GLU A 472 -14.07 -15.74 -3.62
N ALA A 473 -15.11 -16.54 -3.41
CA ALA A 473 -15.02 -17.98 -3.39
C ALA A 473 -16.32 -18.64 -3.90
N MET A 474 -16.22 -19.85 -4.44
CA MET A 474 -17.39 -20.66 -4.74
C MET A 474 -17.69 -21.60 -3.56
N ILE A 475 -18.79 -21.36 -2.84
CA ILE A 475 -19.19 -22.16 -1.68
C ILE A 475 -20.63 -22.64 -1.91
N GLY A 476 -20.84 -23.96 -1.86
CA GLY A 476 -22.17 -24.55 -2.07
C GLY A 476 -22.79 -24.22 -3.45
N GLY A 477 -21.96 -24.06 -4.48
CA GLY A 477 -22.41 -23.68 -5.82
C GLY A 477 -22.77 -22.20 -6.01
N LYS A 478 -22.54 -21.36 -4.99
CA LYS A 478 -22.79 -19.92 -5.05
C LYS A 478 -21.49 -19.13 -4.94
N LYS A 479 -21.43 -17.98 -5.60
CA LYS A 479 -20.33 -17.04 -5.50
C LYS A 479 -20.50 -16.20 -4.24
N GLU A 480 -19.61 -16.41 -3.28
CA GLU A 480 -19.61 -15.75 -1.97
C GLU A 480 -18.47 -14.75 -1.88
N TYR A 481 -18.68 -13.68 -1.12
CA TYR A 481 -17.71 -12.61 -0.89
C TYR A 481 -17.54 -12.41 0.62
N GLY A 482 -16.32 -12.14 1.05
CA GLY A 482 -16.07 -11.85 2.46
C GLY A 482 -14.59 -11.70 2.76
N TYR A 483 -14.26 -11.81 4.04
CA TYR A 483 -12.92 -11.67 4.57
C TYR A 483 -12.43 -12.99 5.13
N ILE A 484 -11.27 -13.43 4.68
CA ILE A 484 -10.57 -14.60 5.22
C ILE A 484 -9.35 -14.14 6.02
N ALA A 485 -9.17 -14.66 7.23
CA ALA A 485 -7.96 -14.40 8.02
C ALA A 485 -6.76 -15.08 7.34
N SER A 486 -5.61 -14.39 7.25
CA SER A 486 -4.36 -14.96 6.71
C SER A 486 -3.99 -16.27 7.41
N SER A 487 -4.22 -16.35 8.72
CA SER A 487 -4.02 -17.55 9.54
C SER A 487 -4.84 -18.77 9.08
N ASN A 488 -5.93 -18.58 8.33
CA ASN A 488 -6.80 -19.66 7.84
C ASN A 488 -6.47 -20.11 6.40
N ILE A 489 -5.58 -19.41 5.71
CA ILE A 489 -5.09 -19.79 4.38
C ILE A 489 -4.06 -20.92 4.52
N MET A 490 -4.07 -21.89 3.61
CA MET A 490 -3.11 -23.00 3.60
C MET A 490 -1.76 -22.55 3.01
N ASN A 491 -0.69 -23.24 3.41
CA ASN A 491 0.61 -23.10 2.75
C ASN A 491 0.62 -23.83 1.41
#